data_AF-A0A229TAW7-F1
#
_entry.id   AF-A0A229TAW7-F1
#
_cell.length_a   1.000
_cell.length_b   1.000
_cell.length_c   1.000
_cell.angle_alpha   90.00
_cell.angle_beta   90.00
_cell.angle_gamma   90.00
#
_symmetry.space_group_name_H-M   'P 1'
#
loop_
_entity.id
_entity.type
_entity.pdbx_description
1 polymer ?
#
loop_
_entity_poly.entity_id
_entity_poly.type
_entity_poly.pdbx_seq_one_letter_code
_entity_poly.pdbx_strand_id
1 'polypeptide(L)'
;MEVSTDLTAHAKQLDAIGDGLQQAVDAANQVSMPTDAYGILCQPFRMMLDPVEQYGINALKDAVQAMTAVSGKVREIAAAYHEYETGVADDLDKSVGGA
;
A
#
# COMPACT_ATOMS: atom_id res chain seq x y z
N MET A 1 -5.81 21.41 -13.63
CA MET A 1 -4.47 20.79 -13.58
C MET A 1 -3.95 20.48 -12.15
N GLU A 2 -4.78 20.46 -11.11
CA GLU A 2 -4.32 20.17 -9.73
C GLU A 2 -4.68 18.72 -9.29
N VAL A 3 -5.87 18.24 -9.70
CA VAL A 3 -6.44 16.96 -9.26
C VAL A 3 -5.59 15.73 -9.62
N SER A 4 -5.08 15.63 -10.86
CA SER A 4 -4.22 14.50 -11.27
C SER A 4 -2.92 14.45 -10.45
N THR A 5 -2.33 15.61 -10.21
CA THR A 5 -1.08 15.74 -9.43
C THR A 5 -1.32 15.35 -7.98
N ASP A 6 -2.43 15.80 -7.38
CA ASP A 6 -2.81 15.48 -6.01
C ASP A 6 -3.10 13.99 -5.83
N LEU A 7 -3.83 13.37 -6.77
CA LEU A 7 -4.08 11.93 -6.77
C LEU A 7 -2.76 11.14 -6.86
N THR A 8 -1.84 11.57 -7.71
CA THR A 8 -0.52 10.94 -7.83
C THR A 8 0.28 11.07 -6.53
N ALA A 9 0.24 12.23 -5.89
CA ALA A 9 0.88 12.45 -4.59
C ALA A 9 0.26 11.58 -3.49
N HIS A 10 -1.07 11.42 -3.50
CA HIS A 10 -1.78 10.56 -2.56
C HIS A 10 -1.43 9.08 -2.76
N ALA A 11 -1.38 8.61 -4.01
CA ALA A 11 -0.93 7.25 -4.31
C ALA A 11 0.46 6.97 -3.73
N LYS A 12 1.38 7.93 -3.84
CA LYS A 12 2.73 7.84 -3.26
C LYS A 12 2.72 7.75 -1.72
N GLN A 13 1.80 8.46 -1.06
CA GLN A 13 1.63 8.34 0.40
C GLN A 13 1.13 6.95 0.79
N LEU A 14 0.21 6.37 0.01
CA LEU A 14 -0.28 5.01 0.22
C LEU A 14 0.83 3.97 0.04
N ASP A 15 1.70 4.15 -0.96
CA ASP A 15 2.88 3.28 -1.12
C ASP A 15 3.80 3.37 0.10
N ALA A 16 4.08 4.57 0.60
CA ALA A 16 4.93 4.76 1.78
C ALA A 16 4.36 4.07 3.04
N ILE A 17 3.03 4.06 3.20
CA ILE A 17 2.36 3.31 4.28
C ILE A 17 2.52 1.80 4.04
N GLY A 18 2.33 1.33 2.80
CA GLY A 18 2.56 -0.06 2.41
C GLY A 18 3.98 -0.54 2.71
N ASP A 19 4.99 0.28 2.40
CA ASP A 19 6.40 -0.01 2.70
C ASP A 19 6.64 -0.15 4.20
N GLY A 20 6.04 0.73 5.02
CA GLY A 20 6.13 0.64 6.48
C GLY A 20 5.48 -0.63 7.04
N LEU A 21 4.35 -1.05 6.47
CA LEU A 21 3.70 -2.32 6.83
C LEU A 21 4.54 -3.53 6.41
N GLN A 22 5.19 -3.47 5.24
CA GLN A 22 6.10 -4.51 4.78
C GLN A 22 7.32 -4.61 5.71
N GLN A 23 7.89 -3.48 6.13
CA GLN A 23 8.97 -3.46 7.12
C GLN A 23 8.54 -4.10 8.45
N ALA A 24 7.29 -3.89 8.88
CA ALA A 24 6.75 -4.54 10.08
C ALA A 24 6.60 -6.06 9.90
N VAL A 25 6.19 -6.53 8.71
CA VAL A 25 6.15 -7.97 8.37
C VAL A 25 7.55 -8.57 8.42
N ASP A 26 8.54 -7.90 7.83
CA ASP A 26 9.93 -8.38 7.80
C ASP A 26 10.52 -8.48 9.20
N ALA A 27 10.24 -7.48 10.05
CA ALA A 27 10.62 -7.50 11.46
C ALA A 27 9.93 -8.64 12.21
N ALA A 28 8.63 -8.86 12.01
CA ALA A 28 7.89 -9.96 12.64
C ALA A 28 8.47 -11.33 12.24
N ASN A 29 8.82 -11.53 10.97
CA ASN A 29 9.46 -12.77 10.50
C ASN A 29 10.87 -12.96 11.07
N GLN A 30 11.63 -11.88 11.32
CA GLN A 30 12.96 -11.96 11.94
C GLN A 30 12.91 -12.18 13.46
N VAL A 31 11.88 -11.65 14.13
CA VAL A 31 11.72 -11.70 15.60
C VAL A 31 10.88 -12.90 16.04
N SER A 32 10.41 -13.75 15.12
CA SER A 32 9.86 -15.09 15.40
C SER A 32 10.78 -15.82 16.38
N MET A 33 10.41 -15.78 17.66
CA MET A 33 11.36 -15.95 18.75
C MET A 33 11.96 -17.36 18.73
N PRO A 34 13.30 -17.50 18.79
CA PRO A 34 13.92 -18.80 18.99
C PRO A 34 13.33 -19.45 20.24
N THR A 35 13.01 -20.73 20.15
CA THR A 35 12.46 -21.61 21.20
C THR A 35 13.19 -21.48 22.55
N ASP A 36 14.42 -20.99 22.51
CA ASP A 36 15.39 -20.83 23.57
C ASP A 36 15.08 -19.64 24.50
N ALA A 37 14.34 -18.63 24.02
CA ALA A 37 14.00 -17.43 24.80
C ALA A 37 12.87 -17.67 25.81
N TYR A 38 11.97 -18.60 25.49
CA TYR A 38 10.98 -19.11 26.44
C TYR A 38 11.58 -20.37 27.07
N GLY A 39 12.22 -20.21 28.24
CA GLY A 39 12.71 -21.37 29.01
C GLY A 39 11.64 -22.47 29.15
N ILE A 40 12.05 -23.70 29.44
CA ILE A 40 11.23 -24.95 29.45
C ILE A 40 9.80 -24.78 30.01
N LEU A 41 9.61 -23.90 31.00
CA LEU A 41 8.33 -23.65 31.66
C LEU A 41 7.29 -22.88 30.83
N CYS A 42 7.71 -22.11 29.82
CA CYS A 42 6.81 -21.27 29.02
C CYS A 42 6.42 -21.87 27.65
N GLN A 43 6.91 -23.08 27.33
CA GLN A 43 6.58 -23.77 26.07
C GLN A 43 5.07 -23.99 25.83
N PRO A 44 4.22 -24.29 26.83
CA PRO A 44 2.78 -24.44 26.62
C PRO A 44 2.10 -23.13 26.16
N PHE A 45 2.56 -21.99 26.65
CA PHE A 45 2.05 -20.68 26.25
C PHE A 45 2.44 -20.32 24.82
N ARG A 46 3.62 -20.75 24.36
CA ARG A 46 4.06 -20.55 22.98
C ARG A 46 3.14 -21.25 21.97
N MET A 47 2.77 -22.50 22.23
CA MET A 47 1.85 -23.24 21.35
C MET A 47 0.48 -22.56 21.20
N MET A 48 0.06 -21.79 22.20
CA MET A 48 -1.18 -21.01 22.17
C MET A 48 -1.01 -19.65 21.47
N LEU A 49 0.21 -19.12 21.41
CA LEU A 49 0.57 -17.83 20.81
C LEU A 49 0.95 -17.94 19.33
N ASP A 50 1.52 -19.05 18.88
CA ASP A 50 1.88 -19.28 17.47
C ASP A 50 0.74 -18.98 16.48
N PRO A 51 -0.53 -19.41 16.74
CA PRO A 51 -1.63 -19.08 15.84
C PRO A 51 -1.90 -17.57 15.81
N VAL A 52 -1.83 -16.90 16.96
CA VAL A 52 -2.10 -15.46 17.09
C VAL A 52 -1.02 -14.65 16.40
N GLU A 53 0.25 -15.04 16.54
CA GLU A 53 1.38 -14.45 15.84
C GLU A 53 1.22 -14.59 14.32
N GLN A 54 0.82 -15.77 13.85
CA GLN A 54 0.57 -16.00 12.43
C GLN A 54 -0.62 -15.20 11.88
N TYR A 55 -1.70 -15.05 12.64
CA TYR A 55 -2.82 -14.19 12.26
C TYR A 55 -2.40 -12.72 12.15
N GLY A 56 -1.57 -12.24 13.08
CA GLY A 56 -1.01 -10.89 13.03
C GLY A 56 -0.16 -10.64 11.78
N ILE A 57 0.75 -11.57 11.47
CA ILE A 57 1.58 -11.50 10.26
C ILE A 57 0.71 -11.51 8.99
N ASN A 58 -0.31 -12.37 8.94
CA ASN A 58 -1.22 -12.44 7.80
C ASN A 58 -2.02 -11.14 7.64
N ALA A 59 -2.55 -10.58 8.73
CA ALA A 59 -3.27 -9.31 8.69
C ALA A 59 -2.39 -8.15 8.19
N LEU A 60 -1.11 -8.12 8.58
CA LEU A 60 -0.17 -7.12 8.06
C LEU A 60 0.08 -7.30 6.56
N LYS A 61 0.24 -8.55 6.07
CA LYS A 61 0.38 -8.85 4.64
C LYS A 61 -0.85 -8.44 3.84
N ASP A 62 -2.04 -8.74 4.35
CA ASP A 62 -3.30 -8.34 3.71
C ASP A 62 -3.42 -6.80 3.64
N ALA A 63 -2.97 -6.10 4.68
CA ALA A 63 -2.93 -4.64 4.69
C ALA A 63 -1.95 -4.09 3.64
N VAL A 64 -0.75 -4.68 3.48
CA VAL A 64 0.19 -4.31 2.39
C VAL A 64 -0.48 -4.47 1.04
N GLN A 65 -1.09 -5.62 0.77
CA GLN A 65 -1.78 -5.88 -0.51
C GLN A 65 -2.90 -4.88 -0.78
N ALA A 66 -3.71 -4.57 0.24
CA ALA A 66 -4.77 -3.58 0.14
C ALA A 66 -4.21 -2.19 -0.18
N MET A 67 -3.13 -1.76 0.48
CA MET A 67 -2.49 -0.46 0.20
C MET A 67 -1.97 -0.39 -1.24
N THR A 68 -1.29 -1.42 -1.72
CA THR A 68 -0.81 -1.49 -3.12
C THR A 68 -1.97 -1.47 -4.12
N ALA A 69 -3.06 -2.20 -3.84
CA ALA A 69 -4.22 -2.22 -4.71
C ALA A 69 -4.91 -0.85 -4.79
N VAL A 70 -5.03 -0.15 -3.65
CA VAL A 70 -5.63 1.20 -3.62
C VAL A 70 -4.71 2.22 -4.29
N SER A 71 -3.40 2.20 -4.03
CA SER A 71 -2.45 3.13 -4.68
C SER A 71 -2.45 2.96 -6.20
N GLY A 72 -2.54 1.71 -6.69
CA GLY A 72 -2.71 1.40 -8.11
C GLY A 72 -3.96 2.04 -8.70
N LYS A 73 -5.13 1.83 -8.08
CA LYS A 73 -6.40 2.43 -8.54
C LYS A 73 -6.37 3.96 -8.53
N VAL A 74 -5.75 4.57 -7.52
CA VAL A 74 -5.62 6.04 -7.46
C VAL A 74 -4.78 6.57 -8.63
N ARG A 75 -3.71 5.87 -9.03
CA ARG A 75 -2.91 6.22 -10.21
C ARG A 75 -3.70 6.06 -11.51
N GLU A 76 -4.50 5.00 -11.65
CA GLU A 76 -5.38 4.81 -12.81
C GLU A 76 -6.38 5.97 -12.95
N ILE A 77 -6.98 6.40 -11.83
CA ILE A 77 -7.89 7.54 -11.81
C ILE A 77 -7.15 8.83 -12.18
N ALA A 78 -5.95 9.06 -11.63
CA ALA A 78 -5.14 10.23 -11.98
C ALA A 78 -4.85 10.28 -13.49
N ALA A 79 -4.46 9.16 -14.09
CA ALA A 79 -4.21 9.05 -15.52
C ALA A 79 -5.47 9.38 -16.34
N ALA A 80 -6.63 8.85 -15.96
CA ALA A 80 -7.89 9.14 -16.64
C ALA A 80 -8.26 10.63 -16.59
N TYR A 81 -8.04 11.31 -15.45
CA TYR A 81 -8.24 12.76 -15.35
C TYR A 81 -7.28 13.55 -16.23
N HIS A 82 -6.00 13.16 -16.27
CA HIS A 82 -4.99 13.80 -17.11
C HIS A 82 -5.32 13.66 -18.60
N GLU A 83 -5.73 12.47 -19.04
CA GLU A 83 -6.15 12.20 -20.41
C GLU A 83 -7.35 13.05 -20.80
N TYR A 84 -8.36 13.12 -19.93
CA TYR A 84 -9.54 13.95 -20.15
C TYR A 84 -9.18 15.44 -20.27
N GLU A 85 -8.35 15.96 -19.35
CA GLU A 85 -7.92 17.36 -19.36
C GLU A 85 -7.11 17.69 -20.63
N THR A 86 -6.22 16.79 -21.04
CA THR A 86 -5.40 16.97 -22.25
C THR A 86 -6.26 16.94 -23.52
N GLY A 87 -7.22 16.03 -23.60
CA GLY A 87 -8.14 15.94 -24.74
C GLY A 87 -8.99 17.18 -24.90
N VAL A 88 -9.55 17.69 -23.80
CA VAL A 88 -10.32 18.95 -23.81
C VAL A 88 -9.44 20.14 -24.20
N ALA A 89 -8.20 20.21 -23.73
CA ALA A 89 -7.26 21.27 -24.09
C ALA A 89 -6.91 21.25 -25.59
N ASP A 90 -6.65 20.07 -26.15
CA ASP A 90 -6.35 19.87 -27.57
C ASP A 90 -7.54 20.22 -28.47
N ASP A 91 -8.77 19.85 -28.07
CA ASP A 91 -9.99 20.25 -28.77
C ASP A 91 -10.21 21.78 -28.72
N LEU A 92 -9.90 22.41 -27.59
CA LEU A 92 -9.94 23.87 -27.46
C LEU A 92 -8.94 24.55 -28.40
N ASP A 93 -7.69 24.08 -28.42
CA ASP A 93 -6.63 24.62 -29.28
C ASP A 93 -7.01 24.52 -30.77
N LYS A 94 -7.54 23.38 -31.21
CA LYS A 94 -8.07 23.20 -32.57
C LYS A 94 -9.22 24.15 -32.89
N SER A 95 -10.09 24.42 -31.92
CA SER A 95 -11.24 25.34 -32.12
C SER A 95 -10.81 26.81 -32.22
N VAL A 96 -9.73 27.20 -31.52
CA VAL A 96 -9.20 28.58 -31.48
C VAL A 96 -8.21 28.84 -32.61
N GLY A 97 -7.40 27.85 -33.00
CA GLY A 97 -6.45 27.94 -34.11
C GLY A 97 -7.07 27.77 -35.51
N GLY A 98 -8.36 27.42 -35.58
CA GLY A 98 -9.11 27.21 -36.83
C GLY A 98 -9.79 28.47 -37.40
N ALA A 99 -9.32 29.68 -37.07
CA ALA A 99 -9.82 30.96 -37.60
C ALA A 99 -8.79 31.66 -38.50
#